data_AF-A0A7V4YA31-F1
#
_entry.id   AF-A0A7V4YA31-F1
#
_cell.length_a   1.000
_cell.length_b   1.000
_cell.length_c   1.000
_cell.angle_alpha   90.00
_cell.angle_beta   90.00
_cell.angle_gamma   90.00
#
_symmetry.space_group_name_H-M   'P 1'
#
loop_
_entity.id
_entity.type
_entity.pdbx_description
1 polymer ?
#
loop_
_entity_poly.entity_id
_entity_poly.type
_entity_poly.pdbx_seq_one_letter_code
_entity_poly.pdbx_strand_id
1 'polypeptide(L)' 'MKIDSETTLKEILENSELAEVLEKYGLPCLSCPMAKFEMEKLKIGQVCQIYGLDLQRLLRELNQKNGKKTS' A
#
# COMPACT_ATOMS: atom_id res chain seq x y z
N MET A 1 7.90 -0.59 -11.94
CA MET A 1 7.38 -1.83 -11.36
C MET A 1 5.86 -1.80 -11.45
N LYS A 2 5.18 -2.94 -11.63
CA LYS A 2 3.73 -3.00 -11.54
C LYS A 2 3.37 -3.49 -10.14
N ILE A 3 2.42 -2.81 -9.48
CA ILE A 3 1.94 -3.19 -8.15
C ILE A 3 0.68 -4.04 -8.34
N ASP A 4 0.59 -5.15 -7.65
CA ASP A 4 -0.53 -6.07 -7.70
C ASP A 4 -0.85 -6.59 -6.29
N SER A 5 -1.87 -7.45 -6.19
CA SER A 5 -2.35 -7.97 -4.91
C SER A 5 -1.30 -8.75 -4.12
N GLU A 6 -0.29 -9.28 -4.80
CA GLU A 6 0.82 -10.03 -4.19
C GLU A 6 1.99 -9.15 -3.78
N THR A 7 2.01 -7.88 -4.19
CA THR A 7 3.02 -6.92 -3.76
C THR A 7 2.97 -6.74 -2.25
N THR A 8 4.14 -6.79 -1.62
CA THR A 8 4.25 -6.59 -0.17
C THR A 8 4.08 -5.13 0.19
N LEU A 9 3.49 -4.86 1.36
CA LEU A 9 3.40 -3.50 1.87
C LEU A 9 4.77 -2.87 2.04
N LYS A 10 5.81 -3.63 2.38
CA LYS A 10 7.19 -3.13 2.44
C LYS A 10 7.58 -2.40 1.16
N GLU A 11 7.43 -3.03 0.00
CA GLU A 11 7.80 -2.43 -1.30
C GLU A 11 7.00 -1.16 -1.60
N ILE A 12 5.74 -1.10 -1.15
CA ILE A 12 4.89 0.07 -1.33
C ILE A 12 5.33 1.20 -0.37
N LEU A 13 5.62 0.86 0.89
CA LEU A 13 6.04 1.81 1.93
C LEU A 13 7.47 2.33 1.74
N GLU A 14 8.31 1.64 0.95
CA GLU A 14 9.61 2.16 0.52
C GLU A 14 9.48 3.45 -0.32
N ASN A 15 8.32 3.68 -0.93
CA ASN A 15 8.03 4.91 -1.65
C ASN A 15 7.00 5.76 -0.89
N SER A 16 7.45 6.90 -0.34
CA SER A 16 6.59 7.82 0.40
C SER A 16 5.35 8.29 -0.37
N GLU A 17 5.42 8.44 -1.71
CA GLU A 17 4.25 8.84 -2.50
C GLU A 17 3.18 7.74 -2.53
N LEU A 18 3.59 6.47 -2.50
CA LEU A 18 2.68 5.34 -2.46
C LEU A 18 2.15 5.09 -1.04
N ALA A 19 2.99 5.31 -0.03
CA ALA A 19 2.57 5.26 1.37
C ALA A 19 1.44 6.26 1.66
N GLU A 20 1.52 7.48 1.09
CA GLU A 20 0.46 8.49 1.22
C GLU A 20 -0.88 8.00 0.65
N VAL A 21 -0.87 7.21 -0.42
CA VAL A 21 -2.09 6.60 -0.97
C VAL A 21 -2.68 5.60 0.03
N LEU A 22 -1.86 4.77 0.66
CA LEU A 22 -2.35 3.81 1.67
C LEU A 22 -2.99 4.53 2.87
N GLU A 23 -2.37 5.60 3.35
CA GLU A 23 -2.93 6.42 4.43
C GLU A 23 -4.27 7.05 4.03
N LYS A 24 -4.38 7.55 2.79
CA LYS A 24 -5.64 8.11 2.25
C LYS A 24 -6.78 7.10 2.17
N TYR A 25 -6.47 5.82 1.92
CA TYR A 25 -7.49 4.75 1.89
C TYR A 25 -7.92 4.29 3.29
N GLY A 26 -7.35 4.88 4.35
CA GLY A 26 -7.74 4.58 5.71
C GLY A 26 -7.06 3.32 6.23
N LEU A 27 -5.76 3.17 5.96
CA LEU A 27 -4.92 2.18 6.63
C LEU A 27 -4.30 2.79 7.90
N PRO A 28 -5.00 2.80 9.06
CA PRO A 28 -4.42 3.27 10.30
C PRO A 28 -3.32 2.30 10.75
N CYS A 29 -2.42 2.76 11.60
CA CYS A 29 -1.38 1.96 12.27
C CYS A 29 -0.07 1.70 11.51
N LEU A 30 0.19 2.36 10.37
CA LEU A 30 1.55 2.43 9.80
C LEU A 30 2.56 3.13 10.75
N SER A 31 2.06 3.93 11.70
CA SER A 31 2.87 4.64 12.69
C SER A 31 3.28 3.78 13.90
N CYS A 32 2.61 2.64 14.15
CA CYS A 32 2.94 1.77 15.28
C CYS A 32 4.06 0.80 14.88
N PRO A 33 5.24 0.81 15.53
CA PRO A 33 6.42 0.05 15.07
C PRO A 33 6.18 -1.46 15.02
N MET A 34 5.43 -2.01 15.97
CA MET A 34 5.13 -3.44 16.03
C MET A 34 4.15 -3.87 14.93
N ALA A 35 3.13 -3.06 14.66
CA ALA A 35 2.17 -3.32 13.59
C ALA A 35 2.81 -3.13 12.22
N LYS A 36 3.64 -2.09 12.05
CA LYS A 36 4.37 -1.82 10.81
C LYS A 36 5.26 -3.00 10.41
N PHE A 37 6.03 -3.56 11.35
CA PHE A 37 6.93 -4.68 11.05
C PHE A 37 6.21 -5.93 10.55
N GLU A 38 5.04 -6.23 11.12
CA GLU A 38 4.21 -7.34 10.66
C GLU A 38 3.53 -7.00 9.33
N MET A 39 3.00 -5.78 9.21
CA MET A 39 2.36 -5.29 7.99
C MET A 39 3.31 -5.28 6.79
N GLU A 40 4.57 -4.92 6.96
CA GLU A 40 5.59 -4.92 5.90
C GLU A 40 5.72 -6.30 5.23
N LYS A 41 5.48 -7.39 5.96
CA LYS A 41 5.51 -8.77 5.43
C LYS A 41 4.20 -9.19 4.78
N LEU A 42 3.11 -8.45 4.99
CA LEU A 42 1.81 -8.75 4.43
C LEU A 42 1.69 -8.21 3.00
N LYS A 43 0.94 -8.98 2.19
CA LYS A 43 0.56 -8.59 0.84
C LYS A 43 -0.57 -7.57 0.89
N ILE A 44 -0.55 -6.59 0.00
CA ILE A 44 -1.58 -5.54 -0.04
C ILE A 44 -3.00 -6.11 -0.24
N GLY A 45 -3.12 -7.22 -0.98
CA GLY A 45 -4.39 -7.93 -1.16
C GLY A 45 -4.97 -8.47 0.15
N GLN A 46 -4.13 -9.04 1.01
CA GLN A 46 -4.54 -9.54 2.32
C GLN A 46 -5.00 -8.40 3.22
N VAL A 47 -4.25 -7.30 3.23
CA VAL A 47 -4.60 -6.11 4.01
C VAL A 47 -5.92 -5.52 3.54
N CYS A 48 -6.13 -5.38 2.23
CA CYS A 48 -7.41 -4.91 1.72
C CYS A 48 -8.57 -5.82 2.14
N GLN A 49 -8.37 -7.13 2.16
CA GLN A 49 -9.39 -8.08 2.59
C GLN A 49 -9.70 -7.96 4.10
N ILE A 50 -8.69 -7.82 4.95
CA ILE A 50 -8.84 -7.68 6.40
C ILE A 50 -9.57 -6.38 6.76
N TYR A 51 -9.18 -5.29 6.10
CA TYR A 51 -9.71 -3.95 6.37
C TYR A 51 -10.94 -3.59 5.52
N GLY A 52 -11.37 -4.47 4.62
CA GLY A 52 -12.51 -4.23 3.71
C GLY A 52 -12.26 -3.10 2.69
N LEU A 53 -11.01 -2.89 2.29
CA LEU A 53 -10.62 -1.87 1.31
C LEU A 53 -10.84 -2.38 -0.12
N ASP A 54 -11.14 -1.46 -1.04
CA ASP A 54 -11.27 -1.78 -2.46
C ASP A 54 -9.88 -1.96 -3.09
N LEU A 55 -9.45 -3.22 -3.16
CA LEU A 55 -8.16 -3.61 -3.71
C LEU A 55 -7.97 -3.13 -5.16
N GLN A 56 -9.01 -3.23 -6.01
CA GLN A 56 -8.89 -2.86 -7.42
C GLN A 56 -8.66 -1.35 -7.57
N ARG A 57 -9.41 -0.56 -6.81
CA ARG A 57 -9.26 0.90 -6.82
C ARG A 57 -7.90 1.32 -6.26
N LEU A 58 -7.48 0.72 -5.16
CA LEU A 58 -6.19 1.00 -4.53
C LEU A 58 -5.03 0.67 -5.46
N LEU A 59 -5.01 -0.54 -6.05
CA LEU A 59 -3.97 -0.94 -7.00
C LEU A 59 -3.90 0.01 -8.20
N ARG A 60 -5.04 0.47 -8.71
CA ARG A 60 -5.06 1.43 -9.83
C ARG A 60 -4.39 2.75 -9.46
N GLU A 61 -4.66 3.29 -8.28
CA GLU A 61 -4.02 4.52 -7.81
C GLU A 61 -2.53 4.33 -7.51
N LEU A 62 -2.16 3.24 -6.84
CA LEU A 62 -0.76 2.90 -6.57
C LEU A 62 0.05 2.79 -7.87
N ASN A 63 -0.46 2.07 -8.89
CA ASN A 63 0.21 1.99 -10.19
C ASN A 63 0.25 3.34 -10.92
N GLN A 64 -0.80 4.16 -10.79
CA GLN A 64 -0.82 5.49 -11.40
C GLN A 64 0.25 6.39 -10.80
N LYS A 65 0.42 6.37 -9.47
CA LYS A 65 1.46 7.11 -8.76
C LYS A 65 2.85 6.57 -9.08
N ASN A 66 3.03 5.24 -9.08
CA ASN A 66 4.31 4.62 -9.39
C ASN A 66 4.81 4.90 -10.83
N GLY A 67 3.89 5.09 -11.78
CA GLY A 67 4.20 5.46 -13.16
C GLY A 67 4.36 6.96 -13.40
N LYS A 68 3.85 7.81 -12.51
CA LYS A 68 4.02 9.26 -12.58
C LYS A 68 5.35 9.64 -11.94
N LYS A 69 6.44 9.50 -12.71
CA LYS A 69 7.63 10.35 -12.51
C LYS A 69 7.17 11.80 -12.69
N THR A 70 6.90 12.50 -11.60
CA THR A 70 6.53 13.92 -11.67
C THR A 70 7.76 14.70 -12.14
N SER A 71 7.54 15.43 -13.25
CA SER A 71 8.43 16.40 -13.89
C SER A 71 8.68 17.64 -13.03
#